data_AF-A0A3D2VUX5-F1
#
_entry.id   AF-A0A3D2VUX5-F1
#
_cell.length_a   1.000
_cell.length_b   1.000
_cell.length_c   1.000
_cell.angle_alpha   90.00
_cell.angle_beta   90.00
_cell.angle_gamma   90.00
#
_symmetry.space_group_name_H-M   'P 1'
#
loop_
_entity.id
_entity.type
_entity.pdbx_description
1 polymer ?
#
loop_
_entity_poly.entity_id
_entity_poly.type
_entity_poly.pdbx_seq_one_letter_code
_entity_poly.pdbx_strand_id
1 'polypeptide(L)'
;LKDISFGGFLLTLFQTARRFNMEVQPQLVLLQKTLLNIEGLGRQLDPELDLWKTAKPFLESWMRERVGPWSVIKRIKHYIPRWADQTPDLPNLVYGLLRKANSGEIAVQLHKQEMERLRREIRRANRRSFHAVVGAALIVSAAVLLGLDAARAAGLWQMPLLAWLAGGIGVGLLLGAWPKQA
;
A
#
# COMPACT_ATOMS: atom_id res chain seq x y z
N LEU A 1 -12.73 -49.39 1.49
CA LEU A 1 -12.78 -48.01 2.02
C LEU A 1 -14.08 -47.81 2.80
N LYS A 2 -14.34 -48.65 3.82
CA LYS A 2 -15.48 -48.52 4.75
C LYS A 2 -15.03 -47.95 6.11
N ASP A 3 -13.80 -47.43 6.21
CA ASP A 3 -13.04 -47.52 7.47
C ASP A 3 -12.66 -46.17 8.11
N ILE A 4 -13.12 -45.03 7.57
CA ILE A 4 -12.89 -43.75 8.25
C ILE A 4 -13.99 -43.57 9.30
N SER A 5 -13.71 -44.00 10.53
CA SER A 5 -14.55 -43.66 11.69
C SER A 5 -14.56 -42.15 11.90
N PHE A 6 -15.74 -41.59 12.16
CA PHE A 6 -15.90 -40.17 12.49
C PHE A 6 -15.06 -39.79 13.72
N GLY A 7 -15.04 -40.67 14.73
CA GLY A 7 -14.19 -40.53 15.90
C GLY A 7 -12.70 -40.49 15.58
N GLY A 8 -12.21 -41.30 14.64
CA GLY A 8 -10.81 -41.31 14.21
C GLY A 8 -10.38 -39.99 13.58
N PHE A 9 -11.20 -39.45 12.68
CA PHE A 9 -10.96 -38.15 12.05
C PHE A 9 -10.87 -37.00 13.07
N LEU A 10 -11.79 -36.95 14.04
CA LEU A 10 -11.74 -35.96 15.12
C LEU A 10 -10.49 -36.10 15.99
N LEU A 11 -10.11 -37.34 16.29
CA LEU A 11 -8.90 -37.63 17.06
C LEU A 11 -7.65 -37.09 16.35
N THR A 12 -7.57 -37.25 15.02
CA THR A 12 -6.50 -36.69 14.19
C THR A 12 -6.49 -35.17 14.20
N LEU A 13 -7.66 -34.51 14.15
CA LEU A 13 -7.74 -33.05 14.25
C LEU A 13 -7.20 -32.53 15.59
N PHE A 14 -7.56 -33.16 16.70
CA PHE A 14 -7.05 -32.79 18.03
C PHE A 14 -5.57 -33.11 18.22
N GLN A 15 -5.10 -34.25 17.72
CA GLN A 15 -3.67 -34.59 17.72
C GLN A 15 -2.86 -33.57 16.92
N THR A 16 -3.39 -33.14 15.76
CA THR A 16 -2.76 -32.11 14.94
C THR A 16 -2.72 -30.78 15.69
N ALA A 17 -3.83 -30.34 16.28
CA ALA A 17 -3.87 -29.13 17.10
C ALA A 17 -2.83 -29.16 18.24
N ARG A 18 -2.71 -30.28 18.96
CA ARG A 18 -1.67 -30.48 19.99
C ARG A 18 -0.26 -30.40 19.43
N ARG A 19 0.00 -30.96 18.24
CA ARG A 19 1.30 -30.89 17.56
C ARG A 19 1.72 -29.45 17.24
N PHE A 20 0.76 -28.56 17.01
CA PHE A 20 1.00 -27.13 16.82
C PHE A 20 0.99 -26.33 18.14
N ASN A 21 1.16 -26.99 19.29
CA ASN A 21 1.12 -26.38 20.62
C ASN A 21 -0.16 -25.57 20.91
N MET A 22 -1.29 -25.94 20.29
CA MET A 22 -2.58 -25.36 20.67
C MET A 22 -3.04 -26.00 21.99
N GLU A 23 -3.41 -25.17 22.96
CA GLU A 23 -4.03 -25.63 24.19
C GLU A 23 -5.41 -26.23 23.89
N VAL A 24 -5.56 -27.54 24.07
CA VAL A 24 -6.84 -28.21 23.85
C VAL A 24 -7.73 -27.97 25.05
N GLN A 25 -8.75 -27.14 24.87
CA GLN A 25 -9.68 -26.79 25.94
C GLN A 25 -10.50 -28.02 26.39
N PRO A 26 -10.80 -28.18 27.69
CA PRO A 26 -11.53 -29.35 28.21
C PRO A 26 -12.87 -29.63 27.53
N GLN A 27 -13.63 -28.60 27.15
CA GLN A 27 -14.91 -28.75 26.45
C GLN A 27 -14.79 -29.43 25.09
N LEU A 28 -13.64 -29.28 24.43
CA LEU A 28 -13.38 -29.92 23.16
C LEU A 28 -13.11 -31.42 23.33
N VAL A 29 -12.47 -31.80 24.45
CA VAL A 29 -12.30 -33.21 24.85
C VAL A 29 -13.64 -33.84 25.22
N LEU A 30 -14.52 -33.11 25.91
CA LEU A 30 -15.87 -33.58 26.22
C LEU A 30 -16.70 -33.81 24.96
N LEU A 31 -16.67 -32.88 24.00
CA LEU A 31 -17.32 -33.04 22.70
C LEU A 31 -16.83 -34.31 21.99
N GLN A 32 -15.51 -34.55 21.98
CA GLN A 32 -14.94 -35.78 21.42
C GLN A 32 -15.49 -37.04 22.12
N LYS A 33 -15.59 -37.05 23.46
CA LYS A 33 -16.18 -38.17 24.21
C LYS A 33 -17.66 -38.37 23.87
N THR A 34 -18.43 -37.28 23.77
CA THR A 34 -19.85 -37.35 23.38
C THR A 34 -20.00 -37.94 21.98
N LEU A 35 -19.17 -37.52 21.01
CA LEU A 35 -19.22 -38.00 19.65
C LEU A 35 -18.79 -39.47 19.52
N LEU A 36 -17.77 -39.91 20.27
CA LEU A 36 -17.39 -41.33 20.36
C LEU A 36 -18.50 -42.18 20.99
N ASN A 37 -19.18 -41.68 22.02
CA ASN A 37 -20.30 -42.39 22.63
C ASN A 37 -21.48 -42.53 21.66
N ILE A 38 -21.79 -41.48 20.91
CA ILE A 38 -22.83 -41.51 19.86
C ILE A 38 -22.46 -42.51 18.75
N GLU A 39 -21.18 -42.59 18.35
CA GLU A 39 -20.70 -43.61 17.41
C GLU A 39 -20.86 -45.02 17.96
N GLY A 40 -20.50 -45.23 19.24
CA GLY A 40 -20.68 -46.51 19.91
C GLY A 40 -22.13 -46.95 19.97
N LEU A 41 -23.04 -46.06 20.37
CA LEU A 41 -24.49 -46.31 20.38
C LEU A 41 -25.03 -46.55 18.97
N GLY A 42 -24.60 -45.77 17.98
CA GLY A 42 -25.00 -45.93 16.59
C GLY A 42 -24.61 -47.30 16.03
N ARG A 43 -23.40 -47.78 16.33
CA ARG A 43 -22.93 -49.11 15.91
C ARG A 43 -23.58 -50.27 16.67
N GLN A 44 -24.06 -50.04 17.89
CA GLN A 44 -24.88 -51.04 18.60
C GLN A 44 -26.24 -51.25 17.92
N LEU A 45 -26.79 -50.21 17.31
CA LEU A 45 -28.07 -50.25 16.59
C LEU A 45 -27.93 -50.71 15.13
N ASP A 46 -26.88 -50.24 14.44
CA ASP A 46 -26.53 -50.62 13.07
C ASP A 46 -25.02 -50.89 12.98
N PRO A 47 -24.59 -52.16 12.96
CA PRO A 47 -23.17 -52.53 12.94
C PRO A 47 -22.40 -52.03 11.71
N GLU A 48 -23.09 -51.74 10.60
CA GLU A 48 -22.45 -51.26 9.36
C GLU A 48 -22.52 -49.72 9.20
N LEU A 49 -22.97 -49.00 10.24
CA LEU A 49 -23.13 -47.55 10.21
C LEU A 49 -21.80 -46.79 10.06
N ASP A 50 -21.67 -46.08 8.94
CA ASP A 50 -20.66 -45.05 8.72
C ASP A 50 -21.25 -43.67 9.08
N LEU A 51 -20.92 -43.18 10.27
CA LEU A 51 -21.37 -41.87 10.75
C LEU A 51 -20.89 -40.72 9.87
N TRP A 52 -19.69 -40.78 9.29
CA TRP A 52 -19.18 -39.69 8.47
C TRP A 52 -19.99 -39.57 7.17
N LYS A 53 -20.20 -40.70 6.49
CA LYS A 53 -21.00 -40.76 5.28
C LYS A 53 -22.44 -40.27 5.52
N THR A 54 -23.01 -40.61 6.67
CA THR A 54 -24.37 -40.23 7.05
C THR A 54 -24.48 -38.75 7.44
N ALA A 55 -23.49 -38.22 8.16
CA ALA A 55 -23.49 -36.84 8.65
C ALA A 55 -23.04 -35.81 7.59
N LYS A 56 -22.23 -36.21 6.61
CA LYS A 56 -21.69 -35.35 5.54
C LYS A 56 -22.73 -34.40 4.89
N PRO A 57 -23.90 -34.86 4.40
CA PRO A 57 -24.87 -33.95 3.77
C PRO A 57 -25.41 -32.87 4.72
N PHE A 58 -25.52 -33.18 6.02
CA PHE A 58 -25.93 -32.22 7.05
C PHE A 58 -24.83 -31.19 7.32
N LEU A 59 -23.56 -31.62 7.40
CA LEU A 59 -22.42 -30.72 7.53
C LEU A 59 -22.27 -29.78 6.33
N GLU A 60 -22.39 -30.30 5.10
CA GLU A 60 -22.27 -29.50 3.88
C GLU A 60 -23.38 -28.45 3.75
N SER A 61 -24.63 -28.84 4.04
CA SER A 61 -25.76 -27.90 4.04
C SER A 61 -25.60 -26.81 5.11
N TRP A 62 -25.22 -27.20 6.34
CA TRP A 62 -24.97 -26.26 7.43
C TRP A 62 -23.81 -25.30 7.13
N MET A 63 -22.70 -25.79 6.57
CA MET A 63 -21.57 -24.95 6.17
C MET A 63 -21.96 -23.96 5.08
N ARG A 64 -22.74 -24.39 4.09
CA ARG A 64 -23.24 -23.52 3.02
C ARG A 64 -24.15 -22.42 3.57
N GLU A 65 -24.95 -22.72 4.59
CA GLU A 65 -25.79 -21.72 5.27
C GLU A 65 -24.99 -20.76 6.15
N ARG A 66 -23.90 -21.21 6.78
CA ARG A 66 -23.12 -20.40 7.72
C ARG A 66 -22.05 -19.55 7.04
N VAL A 67 -21.33 -20.14 6.09
CA VAL A 67 -20.13 -19.60 5.42
C VAL A 67 -20.42 -19.18 3.98
N GLY A 68 -21.56 -19.59 3.40
CA GLY A 68 -21.86 -19.28 2.01
C GLY A 68 -22.06 -17.79 1.71
N PRO A 69 -21.83 -17.34 0.47
CA PRO A 69 -21.96 -15.93 0.07
C PRO A 69 -23.37 -15.37 0.33
N TRP A 70 -24.40 -16.21 0.18
CA TRP A 70 -25.79 -15.86 0.52
C TRP A 70 -25.97 -15.47 1.99
N SER A 71 -25.23 -16.11 2.91
CA SER A 71 -25.30 -15.79 4.34
C SER A 71 -24.69 -14.42 4.64
N VAL A 72 -23.66 -14.02 3.90
CA VAL A 72 -23.03 -12.70 4.00
C VAL A 72 -23.98 -11.63 3.49
N ILE A 73 -24.58 -11.83 2.31
CA ILE A 73 -25.57 -10.90 1.74
C ILE A 73 -26.77 -10.74 2.68
N LYS A 74 -27.28 -11.84 3.23
CA LYS A 74 -28.40 -11.83 4.19
C LYS A 74 -28.04 -11.05 5.47
N ARG A 75 -26.82 -11.23 5.99
CA ARG A 75 -26.31 -10.45 7.13
C ARG A 75 -26.24 -8.96 6.79
N ILE A 76 -25.62 -8.60 5.68
CA ILE A 76 -25.51 -7.19 5.25
C ILE A 76 -26.90 -6.55 5.11
N LYS A 77 -27.83 -7.22 4.42
CA LYS A 77 -29.22 -6.74 4.28
C LYS A 77 -29.93 -6.57 5.63
N HIS A 78 -29.61 -7.39 6.62
CA HIS A 78 -30.20 -7.31 7.95
C HIS A 78 -29.64 -6.14 8.78
N TYR A 79 -28.38 -5.76 8.57
CA TYR A 79 -27.73 -4.67 9.33
C TYR A 79 -27.82 -3.29 8.67
N ILE A 80 -27.94 -3.22 7.33
CA ILE A 80 -28.07 -1.98 6.57
C ILE A 80 -29.16 -1.04 7.12
N PRO A 81 -30.40 -1.50 7.41
CA PRO A 81 -31.46 -0.59 7.87
C PRO A 81 -31.12 0.07 9.20
N ARG A 82 -30.58 -0.70 10.17
CA ARG A 82 -30.20 -0.16 11.48
C ARG A 82 -29.07 0.87 11.39
N TRP A 83 -28.15 0.69 10.45
CA TRP A 83 -27.05 1.64 10.25
C TRP A 83 -27.49 2.89 9.52
N ALA A 84 -28.43 2.77 8.59
CA ALA A 84 -29.05 3.93 7.93
C ALA A 84 -29.79 4.82 8.95
N ASP A 85 -30.48 4.22 9.92
CA ASP A 85 -31.18 4.96 10.98
C ASP A 85 -30.23 5.65 11.97
N GLN A 86 -29.07 5.06 12.25
CA GLN A 86 -28.08 5.60 13.20
C GLN A 86 -27.13 6.63 12.58
N THR A 87 -27.00 6.62 11.25
CA THR A 87 -26.06 7.48 10.52
C THR A 87 -26.73 8.05 9.27
N PRO A 88 -27.68 8.99 9.43
CA PRO A 88 -28.50 9.52 8.32
C PRO A 88 -27.69 10.19 7.20
N ASP A 89 -26.46 10.62 7.48
CA ASP A 89 -25.58 11.28 6.50
C ASP A 89 -24.82 10.32 5.58
N LEU A 90 -24.76 9.03 5.92
CA LEU A 90 -24.02 8.02 5.16
C LEU A 90 -24.48 7.91 3.69
N PRO A 91 -25.78 7.85 3.35
CA PRO A 91 -26.22 7.87 1.95
C PRO A 91 -25.82 9.15 1.22
N ASN A 92 -25.87 10.31 1.89
CA ASN A 92 -25.48 11.59 1.30
C ASN A 92 -23.99 11.66 1.00
N LEU A 93 -23.14 11.11 1.88
CA LEU A 93 -21.70 10.99 1.67
C LEU A 93 -21.37 10.10 0.47
N VAL A 94 -22.00 8.92 0.40
CA VAL A 94 -21.81 7.99 -0.72
C VAL A 94 -22.28 8.63 -2.03
N TYR A 95 -23.45 9.27 -2.04
CA TYR A 95 -23.95 9.99 -3.20
C TYR A 95 -23.02 11.15 -3.60
N GLY A 96 -22.52 11.91 -2.63
CA GLY A 96 -21.57 12.99 -2.86
C GLY A 96 -20.25 12.51 -3.47
N LEU A 97 -19.72 11.37 -3.02
CA LEU A 97 -18.53 10.74 -3.59
C LEU A 97 -18.78 10.22 -5.02
N LEU A 98 -19.91 9.53 -5.26
CA LEU A 98 -20.28 9.09 -6.60
C LEU A 98 -20.45 10.26 -7.55
N ARG A 99 -21.08 11.36 -7.09
CA ARG A 99 -21.27 12.55 -7.90
C ARG A 99 -19.96 13.23 -8.25
N LYS A 100 -19.03 13.37 -7.28
CA LYS A 100 -17.68 13.90 -7.51
C LYS A 100 -16.82 13.02 -8.42
N ALA A 101 -16.98 11.70 -8.33
CA ALA A 101 -16.31 10.76 -9.21
C ALA A 101 -16.86 10.86 -10.64
N ASN A 102 -18.19 10.93 -10.80
CA ASN A 102 -18.85 11.04 -12.09
C ASN A 102 -18.69 12.42 -12.75
N SER A 103 -18.59 13.50 -11.95
CA SER A 103 -18.34 14.86 -12.46
C SER A 103 -16.88 15.09 -12.88
N GLY A 104 -15.99 14.12 -12.69
CA GLY A 104 -14.57 14.23 -13.01
C GLY A 104 -13.80 15.20 -12.10
N GLU A 105 -14.44 15.79 -11.08
CA GLU A 105 -13.81 16.72 -10.14
C GLU A 105 -12.60 16.11 -9.44
N ILE A 106 -12.66 14.81 -9.13
CA ILE A 106 -11.56 14.06 -8.52
C ILE A 106 -10.34 14.04 -9.46
N ALA A 107 -10.57 13.79 -10.75
CA ALA A 107 -9.50 13.76 -11.76
C ALA A 107 -8.91 15.16 -11.98
N VAL A 108 -9.75 16.21 -12.00
CA VAL A 108 -9.29 17.60 -12.18
C VAL A 108 -8.44 18.09 -11.01
N GLN A 109 -8.77 17.74 -9.77
CA GLN A 109 -7.97 18.14 -8.60
C GLN A 109 -6.59 17.48 -8.60
N LEU A 110 -6.51 16.20 -8.97
CA LEU A 110 -5.24 15.48 -9.08
C LEU A 110 -4.34 16.10 -10.17
N HIS A 111 -4.91 16.38 -11.35
CA HIS A 111 -4.17 16.98 -12.45
C HIS A 111 -3.67 18.39 -12.12
N LYS A 112 -4.45 19.18 -11.38
CA LYS A 112 -4.03 20.53 -10.95
C LYS A 112 -2.83 20.49 -10.00
N GLN A 113 -2.79 19.53 -9.06
CA GLN A 113 -1.68 19.39 -8.12
C GLN A 113 -0.38 18.97 -8.84
N GLU A 114 -0.46 18.06 -9.81
CA GLU A 114 0.69 17.66 -10.63
C GLU A 114 1.21 18.82 -11.49
N MET A 115 0.31 19.58 -12.13
CA MET A 115 0.69 20.74 -12.93
C MET A 115 1.35 21.85 -12.09
N GLU A 116 0.90 22.07 -10.86
CA GLU A 116 1.55 23.03 -9.94
C GLU A 116 2.91 22.56 -9.44
N ARG A 117 3.13 21.25 -9.29
CA ARG A 117 4.45 20.68 -8.98
C ARG A 117 5.40 20.85 -10.16
N LEU A 118 4.97 20.47 -11.37
CA LEU A 118 5.76 20.61 -12.59
C LEU A 118 6.12 22.08 -12.88
N ARG A 119 5.18 23.02 -12.75
CA ARG A 119 5.45 24.47 -12.90
C ARG A 119 6.44 25.00 -11.88
N ARG A 120 6.51 24.43 -10.67
CA ARG A 120 7.49 24.83 -9.63
C ARG A 120 8.88 24.28 -9.95
N GLU A 121 8.97 23.04 -10.42
CA GLU A 121 10.24 22.44 -10.86
C GLU A 121 10.82 23.17 -12.07
N ILE A 122 10.00 23.46 -13.09
CA ILE A 122 10.44 24.22 -14.27
C ILE A 122 10.96 25.61 -13.88
N ARG A 123 10.27 26.33 -12.98
CA ARG A 123 10.72 27.66 -12.55
C ARG A 123 12.04 27.62 -11.77
N ARG A 124 12.25 26.59 -10.95
CA ARG A 124 13.52 26.39 -10.22
C ARG A 124 14.65 26.03 -11.17
N ALA A 125 14.40 25.12 -12.11
CA ALA A 125 15.38 24.74 -13.14
C ALA A 125 15.78 25.94 -14.00
N ASN A 126 14.82 26.73 -14.47
CA ASN A 126 15.11 27.86 -15.37
C ASN A 126 15.95 28.96 -14.68
N ARG A 127 15.65 29.31 -13.42
CA ARG A 127 16.46 30.27 -12.64
C ARG A 127 17.90 29.78 -12.46
N ARG A 128 18.07 28.49 -12.21
CA ARG A 128 19.38 27.86 -12.05
C ARG A 128 20.15 27.81 -13.37
N SER A 129 19.51 27.42 -14.45
CA SER A 129 20.10 27.43 -15.79
C SER A 129 20.51 28.84 -16.22
N PHE A 130 19.70 29.86 -15.92
CA PHE A 130 20.05 31.25 -16.20
C PHE A 130 21.33 31.68 -15.47
N HIS A 131 21.44 31.43 -14.17
CA HIS A 131 22.67 31.75 -13.42
C HIS A 131 23.90 30.97 -13.92
N ALA A 132 23.73 29.71 -14.30
CA ALA A 132 24.82 28.89 -14.84
C ALA A 132 25.32 29.42 -16.20
N VAL A 133 24.41 29.81 -17.11
CA VAL A 133 24.76 30.36 -18.42
C VAL A 133 25.45 31.72 -18.28
N VAL A 134 24.93 32.61 -17.44
CA VAL A 134 25.54 33.92 -17.19
C VAL A 134 26.91 33.76 -16.54
N GLY A 135 27.03 32.89 -15.53
CA GLY A 135 28.31 32.60 -14.88
C GLY A 135 29.35 32.02 -15.85
N ALA A 136 28.97 31.06 -16.68
CA ALA A 136 29.85 30.49 -17.71
C ALA A 136 30.29 31.53 -18.74
N ALA A 137 29.37 32.39 -19.22
CA ALA A 137 29.69 33.47 -20.15
C ALA A 137 30.68 34.47 -19.54
N LEU A 138 30.53 34.83 -18.26
CA LEU A 138 31.47 35.70 -17.56
C LEU A 138 32.85 35.06 -17.39
N ILE A 139 32.92 33.76 -17.06
CA ILE A 139 34.20 33.03 -16.98
C ILE A 139 34.90 32.99 -18.33
N VAL A 140 34.18 32.66 -19.41
CA VAL A 140 34.74 32.64 -20.77
C VAL A 140 35.23 34.04 -21.16
N SER A 141 34.43 35.08 -20.89
CA SER A 141 34.82 36.47 -21.17
C SER A 141 36.07 36.89 -20.39
N ALA A 142 36.18 36.53 -19.11
CA ALA A 142 37.35 36.81 -18.28
C ALA A 142 38.58 36.03 -18.78
N ALA A 143 38.42 34.76 -19.15
CA ALA A 143 39.50 33.93 -19.68
C ALA A 143 40.04 34.46 -21.02
N VAL A 144 39.18 34.94 -21.91
CA VAL A 144 39.58 35.54 -23.19
C VAL A 144 40.36 36.84 -22.96
N LEU A 145 39.88 37.72 -22.07
CA LEU A 145 40.59 38.96 -21.73
C LEU A 145 41.96 38.67 -21.13
N LEU A 146 42.04 37.73 -20.19
CA LEU A 146 43.31 37.30 -19.60
C LEU A 146 44.25 36.65 -20.61
N GLY A 147 43.74 35.85 -21.55
CA GLY A 147 44.55 35.23 -22.60
C GLY A 147 45.12 36.24 -23.60
N LEU A 148 44.38 37.31 -23.90
CA LEU A 148 44.82 38.38 -24.80
C LEU A 148 45.81 39.34 -24.12
N ASP A 149 45.64 39.65 -22.82
CA ASP A 149 46.55 40.52 -22.07
C ASP A 149 47.80 39.80 -21.57
N ALA A 150 47.72 38.51 -21.22
CA ALA A 150 48.90 37.70 -20.86
C ALA A 150 49.88 37.51 -22.03
N ALA A 151 49.40 37.63 -23.28
CA ALA A 151 50.26 37.68 -24.46
C ALA A 151 51.03 39.02 -24.58
N ARG A 152 50.65 40.07 -23.83
CA ARG A 152 51.25 41.41 -23.88
C ARG A 152 51.95 41.87 -22.60
N ALA A 153 51.72 41.26 -21.43
CA ALA A 153 52.28 41.74 -20.16
C ALA A 153 52.87 40.63 -19.26
N ALA A 154 54.09 40.88 -18.79
CA ALA A 154 54.82 40.04 -17.85
C ALA A 154 54.30 40.22 -16.41
N GLY A 155 53.72 39.15 -15.85
CA GLY A 155 53.52 38.99 -14.42
C GLY A 155 52.08 39.18 -13.93
N LEU A 156 51.55 38.14 -13.28
CA LEU A 156 50.22 38.08 -12.65
C LEU A 156 49.96 39.21 -11.62
N TRP A 157 50.99 39.93 -11.21
CA TRP A 157 50.95 41.00 -10.19
C TRP A 157 50.48 42.36 -10.73
N GLN A 158 50.48 42.57 -12.05
CA GLN A 158 50.07 43.83 -12.69
C GLN A 158 48.66 43.76 -13.31
N MET A 159 47.90 42.71 -13.01
CA MET A 159 46.56 42.52 -13.58
C MET A 159 45.58 43.59 -13.07
N PRO A 160 44.69 44.12 -13.94
CA PRO A 160 43.63 45.03 -13.51
C PRO A 160 42.72 44.35 -12.49
N LEU A 161 42.45 45.02 -11.35
CA LEU A 161 41.52 44.56 -10.31
C LEU A 161 40.15 44.11 -10.85
N LEU A 162 39.72 44.67 -11.98
CA LEU A 162 38.49 44.32 -12.69
C LEU A 162 38.44 42.86 -13.18
N ALA A 163 39.57 42.27 -13.59
CA ALA A 163 39.60 40.90 -14.09
C ALA A 163 39.39 39.87 -12.97
N TRP A 164 40.00 40.11 -11.80
CA TRP A 164 39.77 39.30 -10.61
C TRP A 164 38.34 39.43 -10.06
N LEU A 165 37.77 40.65 -10.10
CA LEU A 165 36.37 40.87 -9.75
C LEU A 165 35.40 40.14 -10.68
N ALA A 166 35.60 40.23 -12.00
CA ALA A 166 34.74 39.55 -12.97
C ALA A 166 34.82 38.01 -12.85
N GLY A 167 36.04 37.46 -12.68
CA GLY A 167 36.24 36.03 -12.45
C GLY A 167 35.62 35.54 -11.13
N GLY A 168 35.79 36.31 -10.04
CA GLY A 168 35.19 36.01 -8.74
C GLY A 168 33.65 36.01 -8.78
N ILE A 169 33.05 36.98 -9.48
CA ILE A 169 31.60 37.05 -9.68
C ILE A 169 31.11 35.86 -10.52
N GLY A 170 31.84 35.49 -11.58
CA GLY A 170 31.53 34.33 -12.42
C GLY A 170 31.54 33.01 -11.64
N VAL A 171 32.56 32.79 -10.81
CA VAL A 171 32.67 31.60 -9.94
C VAL A 171 31.58 31.59 -8.86
N GLY A 172 31.28 32.74 -8.26
CA GLY A 172 30.22 32.87 -7.26
C GLY A 172 28.83 32.52 -7.82
N LEU A 173 28.52 32.98 -9.05
CA LEU A 173 27.27 32.63 -9.73
C LEU A 173 27.18 31.14 -10.10
N LEU A 174 28.29 30.52 -10.49
CA LEU A 174 28.35 29.10 -10.80
C LEU A 174 28.20 28.21 -9.55
N LEU A 175 28.84 28.57 -8.44
CA LEU A 175 28.67 27.87 -7.16
C LEU A 175 27.24 28.01 -6.62
N GLY A 176 26.62 29.18 -6.79
CA GLY A 176 25.20 29.39 -6.47
C GLY A 176 24.24 28.60 -7.37
N ALA A 177 24.68 28.24 -8.58
CA ALA A 177 23.94 27.40 -9.52
C ALA A 177 24.23 25.89 -9.36
N TRP A 178 25.07 25.47 -8.41
CA TRP A 178 25.40 24.06 -8.20
C TRP A 178 24.21 23.28 -7.61
N PRO A 179 23.95 22.03 -8.05
CA PRO A 179 22.87 21.22 -7.47
C PRO A 179 23.22 20.86 -6.02
N LYS A 180 22.53 21.45 -5.05
CA LYS A 180 22.40 20.82 -3.74
C LYS A 180 21.38 19.70 -3.91
N GLN A 181 21.87 18.47 -4.06
CA GLN A 181 21.03 17.28 -4.15
C GLN A 181 20.17 17.18 -2.87
N ALA A 182 18.88 16.96 -3.09
CA ALA A 182 17.93 16.43 -2.12
C ALA A 182 17.39 15.12 -2.70
#